data_AF-A0A7S0G2S2-F1
#
_entry.id   AF-A0A7S0G2S2-F1
#
_cell.length_a   1.000
_cell.length_b   1.000
_cell.length_c   1.000
_cell.angle_alpha   90.00
_cell.angle_beta   90.00
_cell.angle_gamma   90.00
#
_symmetry.space_group_name_H-M   'P 1'
#
loop_
_entity.id
_entity.type
_entity.pdbx_description
1 polymer ?
#
loop_
_entity_poly.entity_id
_entity_poly.type
_entity_poly.pdbx_seq_one_letter_code
_entity_poly.pdbx_strand_id
1 'polypeptide(L)'
;ELTRCLSACMRVTALESHKFAAGSLQQDDVPDGGSLLLGLLRIIARFAREENLQNLVLSTLSSWRQLFWTCAPQFQKEGRLSTLTLYEIAAEVLEGLGGSSDTDMERLVSAEGSEIAASTALLAVSLLREPPSDSESVDLTQAASVLEKVVHAIAGKLGPRADGASARTALYAVLVHTEQLIEKIGGIDLTSNGTGLHPLESNRSSREVIDTIYARALGDARIGRRQWSGAEGVIAVASGDALSGSAAARSAAVNAIACILRMDCHGAKATGGSMSSLNALSAQNRLRKLSSLALADSDTVIRIRQLFSQSSALRANESSEKAASLFVAESVLVLLHQVANVPGGSRTLVDAGVVENTALLASALSSGSNFGEVGVS
;
A
#
# COMPACT_ATOMS: atom_id res chain seq x y z
N GLU A 1 30.39 -19.82 -15.55
CA GLU A 1 30.15 -20.67 -14.35
C GLU A 1 29.04 -20.10 -13.47
N LEU A 2 29.01 -18.79 -13.24
CA LEU A 2 27.97 -18.08 -12.48
C LEU A 2 26.52 -18.40 -12.88
N THR A 3 26.20 -18.33 -14.18
CA THR A 3 24.87 -18.71 -14.71
C THR A 3 24.51 -20.15 -14.39
N ARG A 4 25.50 -21.06 -14.33
CA ARG A 4 25.28 -22.45 -13.93
C ARG A 4 25.00 -22.55 -12.43
N CYS A 5 25.67 -21.77 -11.58
CA CYS A 5 25.39 -21.70 -10.14
C CYS A 5 24.00 -21.13 -9.85
N LEU A 6 23.63 -19.99 -10.44
CA LEU A 6 22.29 -19.40 -10.28
C LEU A 6 21.20 -20.33 -10.83
N SER A 7 21.42 -20.93 -12.00
CA SER A 7 20.49 -21.93 -12.53
C SER A 7 20.42 -23.18 -11.66
N ALA A 8 21.52 -23.63 -11.06
CA ALA A 8 21.52 -24.77 -10.15
C ALA A 8 20.79 -24.44 -8.85
N CYS A 9 21.01 -23.27 -8.25
CA CYS A 9 20.27 -22.80 -7.08
C CYS A 9 18.77 -22.72 -7.37
N MET A 10 18.36 -22.06 -8.46
CA MET A 10 16.95 -21.99 -8.87
C MET A 10 16.35 -23.38 -9.14
N ARG A 11 17.11 -24.29 -9.76
CA ARG A 11 16.66 -25.67 -10.00
C ARG A 11 16.54 -26.46 -8.72
N VAL A 12 17.47 -26.33 -7.78
CA VAL A 12 17.42 -27.02 -6.48
C VAL A 12 16.20 -26.53 -5.71
N THR A 13 15.98 -25.22 -5.61
CA THR A 13 14.82 -24.67 -4.91
C THR A 13 13.51 -25.04 -5.62
N ALA A 14 13.48 -25.06 -6.95
CA ALA A 14 12.31 -25.55 -7.71
C ALA A 14 12.08 -27.05 -7.53
N LEU A 15 13.14 -27.87 -7.49
CA LEU A 15 13.06 -29.33 -7.26
C LEU A 15 12.59 -29.64 -5.84
N GLU A 16 13.09 -28.91 -4.84
CA GLU A 16 12.63 -29.03 -3.46
C GLU A 16 11.15 -28.62 -3.36
N SER A 17 10.76 -27.55 -4.03
CA SER A 17 9.36 -27.11 -4.12
C SER A 17 8.46 -28.16 -4.80
N HIS A 18 8.92 -28.79 -5.89
CA HIS A 18 8.15 -29.82 -6.61
C HIS A 18 8.08 -31.16 -5.88
N LYS A 19 9.19 -31.66 -5.33
CA LYS A 19 9.22 -32.88 -4.50
C LYS A 19 8.27 -32.73 -3.31
N PHE A 20 8.23 -31.53 -2.74
CA PHE A 20 7.34 -31.21 -1.66
C PHE A 20 5.87 -31.11 -2.10
N ALA A 21 5.55 -30.44 -3.21
CA ALA A 21 4.20 -30.44 -3.79
C ALA A 21 3.70 -31.87 -4.13
N ALA A 22 4.62 -32.81 -4.36
CA ALA A 22 4.35 -34.22 -4.57
C ALA A 22 4.28 -35.04 -3.25
N GLY A 23 4.41 -34.42 -2.07
CA GLY A 23 4.35 -35.06 -0.77
C GLY A 23 5.52 -36.00 -0.44
N SER A 24 6.65 -35.88 -1.15
CA SER A 24 7.74 -36.87 -1.09
C SER A 24 8.87 -36.54 -0.12
N LEU A 25 8.77 -35.47 0.67
CA LEU A 25 9.78 -35.04 1.65
C LEU A 25 9.19 -35.10 3.06
N GLN A 26 9.86 -35.81 3.98
CA GLN A 26 9.52 -35.81 5.40
C GLN A 26 9.91 -34.47 6.05
N GLN A 27 9.10 -34.03 7.01
CA GLN A 27 9.08 -32.66 7.54
C GLN A 27 10.34 -32.27 8.34
N ASP A 28 11.14 -33.24 8.80
CA ASP A 28 12.24 -33.03 9.74
C ASP A 28 13.61 -32.70 9.08
N ASP A 29 13.76 -32.92 7.76
CA ASP A 29 15.06 -32.77 7.06
C ASP A 29 15.14 -31.56 6.12
N VAL A 30 14.08 -30.73 6.02
CA VAL A 30 14.05 -29.65 5.02
C VAL A 30 14.43 -28.31 5.66
N PRO A 31 15.46 -27.60 5.15
CA PRO A 31 15.76 -26.25 5.59
C PRO A 31 14.53 -25.34 5.51
N ASP A 32 14.48 -24.35 6.42
CA ASP A 32 13.46 -23.31 6.44
C ASP A 32 13.31 -22.70 5.04
N GLY A 33 12.15 -22.94 4.41
CA GLY A 33 11.88 -22.57 3.04
C GLY A 33 11.94 -21.04 2.86
N GLY A 34 11.60 -20.31 3.92
CA GLY A 34 11.76 -18.86 3.96
C GLY A 34 13.21 -18.41 3.92
N SER A 35 14.07 -18.99 4.75
CA SER A 35 15.50 -18.68 4.79
C SER A 35 16.19 -18.92 3.44
N LEU A 36 15.79 -19.97 2.71
CA LEU A 36 16.27 -20.23 1.35
C LEU A 36 15.85 -19.12 0.37
N LEU A 37 14.56 -18.75 0.38
CA LEU A 37 14.02 -17.71 -0.50
C LEU A 37 14.72 -16.36 -0.26
N LEU A 38 14.91 -15.98 1.01
CA LEU A 38 15.64 -14.77 1.39
C LEU A 38 17.13 -14.84 1.02
N GLY A 39 17.78 -15.97 1.24
CA GLY A 39 19.18 -16.19 0.85
C GLY A 39 19.39 -16.03 -0.66
N LEU A 40 18.49 -16.58 -1.47
CA LEU A 40 18.52 -16.42 -2.92
C LEU A 40 18.35 -14.95 -3.34
N LEU A 41 17.43 -14.22 -2.72
CA LEU A 41 17.23 -12.80 -2.99
C LEU A 41 18.52 -11.99 -2.75
N ARG A 42 19.18 -12.22 -1.60
CA ARG A 42 20.47 -11.60 -1.25
C ARG A 42 21.57 -11.93 -2.25
N ILE A 43 21.62 -13.18 -2.72
CA ILE A 43 22.58 -13.61 -3.74
C ILE A 43 22.32 -12.89 -5.07
N ILE A 44 21.06 -12.83 -5.52
CA ILE A 44 20.67 -12.11 -6.74
C ILE A 44 21.05 -10.63 -6.65
N ALA A 45 20.76 -9.99 -5.52
CA ALA A 45 21.10 -8.59 -5.28
C ALA A 45 22.61 -8.34 -5.39
N ARG A 46 23.46 -9.18 -4.79
CA ARG A 46 24.93 -9.05 -4.89
C ARG A 46 25.43 -8.99 -6.34
N PHE A 47 24.79 -9.73 -7.23
CA PHE A 47 25.15 -9.73 -8.65
C PHE A 47 24.66 -8.51 -9.42
N ALA A 48 23.74 -7.71 -8.86
CA ALA A 48 23.32 -6.46 -9.48
C ALA A 48 24.46 -5.42 -9.59
N ARG A 49 25.60 -5.63 -8.91
CA ARG A 49 26.80 -4.81 -9.06
C ARG A 49 27.51 -4.99 -10.41
N GLU A 50 27.29 -6.11 -11.09
CA GLU A 50 27.96 -6.38 -12.36
C GLU A 50 27.11 -5.89 -13.52
N GLU A 51 27.49 -4.76 -14.12
CA GLU A 51 26.78 -4.13 -15.25
C GLU A 51 26.56 -5.10 -16.42
N ASN A 52 27.53 -5.99 -16.68
CA ASN A 52 27.45 -7.00 -17.74
C ASN A 52 26.41 -8.10 -17.49
N LEU A 53 25.85 -8.19 -16.28
CA LEU A 53 24.91 -9.23 -15.87
C LEU A 53 23.48 -8.72 -15.64
N GLN A 54 23.19 -7.43 -15.89
CA GLN A 54 21.89 -6.83 -15.56
C GLN A 54 20.69 -7.61 -16.12
N ASN A 55 20.72 -8.02 -17.39
CA ASN A 55 19.63 -8.80 -18.00
C ASN A 55 19.43 -10.17 -17.33
N LEU A 56 20.53 -10.84 -16.97
CA LEU A 56 20.48 -12.12 -16.27
C LEU A 56 19.93 -11.94 -14.85
N VAL A 57 20.36 -10.90 -14.16
CA VAL A 57 19.92 -10.55 -12.81
C VAL A 57 18.42 -10.26 -12.80
N LEU A 58 17.91 -9.46 -13.73
CA LEU A 58 16.47 -9.16 -13.85
C LEU A 58 15.64 -10.40 -14.19
N SER A 59 16.10 -11.24 -15.13
CA SER A 59 15.43 -12.50 -15.46
C SER A 59 15.40 -13.48 -14.27
N THR A 60 16.50 -13.53 -13.50
CA THR A 60 16.59 -14.37 -12.30
C THR A 60 15.70 -13.82 -11.19
N LEU A 61 15.64 -12.50 -10.99
CA LEU A 61 14.75 -11.85 -10.04
C LEU A 61 13.27 -12.11 -10.40
N SER A 62 12.91 -12.06 -11.68
CA SER A 62 11.55 -12.39 -12.13
C SER A 62 11.19 -13.86 -11.85
N SER A 63 12.14 -14.78 -12.12
CA SER A 63 11.96 -16.21 -11.83
C SER A 63 11.84 -16.46 -10.32
N TRP A 64 12.66 -15.79 -9.53
CA TRP A 64 12.59 -15.82 -8.08
C TRP A 64 11.27 -15.27 -7.55
N ARG A 65 10.76 -14.15 -8.11
CA ARG A 65 9.43 -13.61 -7.76
C ARG A 65 8.34 -14.65 -8.01
N GLN A 66 8.35 -15.31 -9.16
CA GLN A 66 7.34 -16.32 -9.48
C GLN A 66 7.40 -17.51 -8.51
N LEU A 67 8.62 -17.94 -8.15
CA LEU A 67 8.82 -18.98 -7.14
C LEU A 67 8.30 -18.53 -5.77
N PHE A 68 8.65 -17.32 -5.31
CA PHE A 68 8.17 -16.74 -4.07
C PHE A 68 6.63 -16.66 -4.05
N TRP A 69 6.01 -16.19 -5.13
CA TRP A 69 4.55 -16.11 -5.26
C TRP A 69 3.85 -17.46 -5.18
N THR A 70 4.45 -18.49 -5.74
CA THR A 70 3.87 -19.83 -5.77
C THR A 70 4.07 -20.55 -4.44
N CYS A 71 5.25 -20.42 -3.83
CA CYS A 71 5.65 -21.22 -2.69
C CYS A 71 5.37 -20.55 -1.34
N ALA A 72 5.49 -19.22 -1.23
CA ALA A 72 5.37 -18.53 0.06
C ALA A 72 4.02 -18.75 0.77
N PRO A 73 2.85 -18.69 0.10
CA PRO A 73 1.58 -18.97 0.74
C PRO A 73 1.48 -20.40 1.28
N GLN A 74 2.08 -21.37 0.57
CA GLN A 74 2.07 -22.77 0.97
C GLN A 74 3.04 -23.00 2.14
N PHE A 75 4.26 -22.47 2.06
CA PHE A 75 5.25 -22.56 3.14
C PHE A 75 4.77 -21.90 4.42
N GLN A 76 4.03 -20.80 4.32
CA GLN A 76 3.43 -20.16 5.50
C GLN A 76 2.39 -21.06 6.17
N LYS A 77 1.47 -21.65 5.39
CA LYS A 77 0.45 -22.59 5.90
C LYS A 77 1.06 -23.80 6.61
N GLU A 78 2.27 -24.18 6.20
CA GLU A 78 3.00 -25.33 6.74
C GLU A 78 3.96 -24.97 7.87
N GLY A 79 4.02 -23.70 8.27
CA GLY A 79 4.94 -23.23 9.31
C GLY A 79 6.42 -23.19 8.89
N ARG A 80 6.72 -23.31 7.59
CA ARG A 80 8.06 -23.30 6.99
C ARG A 80 8.48 -21.94 6.43
N LEU A 81 7.70 -20.91 6.71
CA LEU A 81 8.01 -19.53 6.41
C LEU A 81 7.58 -18.71 7.62
N SER A 82 8.57 -18.25 8.39
CA SER A 82 8.29 -17.50 9.61
C SER A 82 7.82 -16.08 9.31
N THR A 83 7.02 -15.52 10.21
CA THR A 83 6.63 -14.10 10.22
C THR A 83 7.85 -13.17 10.16
N LEU A 84 8.92 -13.51 10.88
CA LEU A 84 10.17 -12.75 10.86
C LEU A 84 10.80 -12.74 9.47
N THR A 85 10.85 -13.88 8.77
CA THR A 85 11.38 -13.95 7.40
C THR A 85 10.55 -13.11 6.44
N LEU A 86 9.22 -13.08 6.58
CA LEU A 86 8.35 -12.22 5.78
C LEU A 86 8.65 -10.73 6.00
N TYR A 87 8.85 -10.32 7.26
CA TYR A 87 9.29 -8.96 7.58
C TYR A 87 10.66 -8.65 6.98
N GLU A 88 11.63 -9.56 7.08
CA GLU A 88 12.97 -9.38 6.52
C GLU A 88 12.93 -9.23 4.99
N ILE A 89 12.18 -10.08 4.28
CA ILE A 89 12.01 -9.99 2.83
C ILE A 89 11.41 -8.63 2.45
N ALA A 90 10.31 -8.22 3.11
CA ALA A 90 9.67 -6.93 2.86
C ALA A 90 10.62 -5.75 3.12
N ALA A 91 11.29 -5.77 4.27
CA ALA A 91 12.22 -4.72 4.68
C ALA A 91 13.43 -4.62 3.74
N GLU A 92 13.94 -5.73 3.22
CA GLU A 92 15.10 -5.74 2.33
C GLU A 92 14.77 -5.11 0.97
N VAL A 93 13.66 -5.52 0.34
CA VAL A 93 13.26 -4.96 -0.97
C VAL A 93 12.82 -3.50 -0.87
N LEU A 94 12.17 -3.10 0.24
CA LEU A 94 11.76 -1.71 0.47
C LEU A 94 12.95 -0.78 0.71
N GLU A 95 14.00 -1.27 1.37
CA GLU A 95 15.23 -0.49 1.55
C GLU A 95 15.91 -0.18 0.22
N GLY A 96 15.98 -1.17 -0.69
CA GLY A 96 16.45 -0.94 -2.06
C GLY A 96 15.62 0.08 -2.83
N LEU A 97 14.29 0.11 -2.62
CA LEU A 97 13.38 1.10 -3.24
C LEU A 97 13.54 2.51 -2.65
N GLY A 98 13.84 2.63 -1.36
CA GLY A 98 14.07 3.90 -0.67
C GLY A 98 15.34 4.62 -1.11
N GLY A 99 16.36 3.87 -1.53
CA GLY A 99 17.62 4.40 -2.04
C GLY A 99 18.44 5.16 -0.97
N SER A 100 18.33 4.72 0.28
CA SER A 100 18.99 5.30 1.45
C SER A 100 20.43 4.84 1.65
N SER A 101 20.89 3.84 0.89
CA SER A 101 22.18 3.18 1.09
C SER A 101 22.66 2.59 -0.24
N ASP A 102 23.95 2.77 -0.59
CA ASP A 102 24.61 2.16 -1.77
C ASP A 102 24.72 0.64 -1.59
N THR A 103 23.56 0.00 -1.53
CA THR A 103 23.34 -1.41 -1.30
C THR A 103 23.14 -2.12 -2.61
N ASP A 104 23.42 -3.40 -2.57
CA ASP A 104 23.22 -4.33 -3.67
C ASP A 104 21.76 -4.33 -4.14
N MET A 105 20.84 -4.18 -3.17
CA MET A 105 19.41 -4.10 -3.42
C MET A 105 19.00 -2.79 -4.10
N GLU A 106 19.60 -1.65 -3.75
CA GLU A 106 19.32 -0.37 -4.43
C GLU A 106 19.63 -0.48 -5.94
N ARG A 107 20.78 -1.06 -6.29
CA ARG A 107 21.19 -1.21 -7.69
C ARG A 107 20.26 -2.14 -8.46
N LEU A 108 19.87 -3.26 -7.84
CA LEU A 108 18.90 -4.21 -8.40
C LEU A 108 17.56 -3.54 -8.74
N VAL A 109 17.11 -2.66 -7.85
CA VAL A 109 15.80 -2.01 -7.92
C VAL A 109 15.79 -0.78 -8.85
N SER A 110 16.93 -0.10 -9.01
CA SER A 110 17.06 1.14 -9.79
C SER A 110 16.83 0.98 -11.30
N ALA A 111 17.12 -0.20 -11.87
CA ALA A 111 17.08 -0.47 -13.32
C ALA A 111 15.65 -0.75 -13.84
N GLU A 112 15.09 -1.93 -13.56
CA GLU A 112 13.71 -2.32 -13.94
C GLU A 112 13.04 -3.18 -12.85
N GLY A 113 13.79 -3.54 -11.79
CA GLY A 113 13.34 -4.43 -10.71
C GLY A 113 12.38 -3.78 -9.72
N SER A 114 12.05 -2.49 -9.86
CA SER A 114 11.20 -1.76 -8.92
C SER A 114 9.79 -2.35 -8.79
N GLU A 115 9.16 -2.75 -9.89
CA GLU A 115 7.85 -3.40 -9.84
C GLU A 115 7.93 -4.76 -9.14
N ILE A 116 8.95 -5.55 -9.48
CA ILE A 116 9.16 -6.87 -8.85
C ILE A 116 9.34 -6.70 -7.34
N ALA A 117 10.23 -5.81 -6.90
CA ALA A 117 10.48 -5.51 -5.50
C ALA A 117 9.21 -5.06 -4.76
N ALA A 118 8.46 -4.10 -5.32
CA ALA A 118 7.23 -3.61 -4.70
C ALA A 118 6.14 -4.69 -4.62
N SER A 119 6.00 -5.53 -5.65
CA SER A 119 5.06 -6.64 -5.67
C SER A 119 5.43 -7.76 -4.69
N THR A 120 6.73 -8.00 -4.48
CA THR A 120 7.25 -8.92 -3.47
C THR A 120 6.97 -8.40 -2.07
N ALA A 121 7.20 -7.10 -1.80
CA ALA A 121 6.85 -6.48 -0.53
C ALA A 121 5.35 -6.62 -0.24
N LEU A 122 4.50 -6.37 -1.24
CA LEU A 122 3.06 -6.51 -1.12
C LEU A 122 2.64 -7.93 -0.75
N LEU A 123 3.18 -8.94 -1.42
CA LEU A 123 2.88 -10.33 -1.07
C LEU A 123 3.36 -10.65 0.34
N ALA A 124 4.61 -10.29 0.68
CA ALA A 124 5.18 -10.57 1.99
C ALA A 124 4.32 -9.98 3.12
N VAL A 125 3.90 -8.71 2.98
CA VAL A 125 3.03 -8.04 3.96
C VAL A 125 1.61 -8.62 3.96
N SER A 126 1.07 -9.00 2.80
CA SER A 126 -0.27 -9.60 2.71
C SER A 126 -0.36 -10.97 3.38
N LEU A 127 0.76 -11.69 3.46
CA LEU A 127 0.85 -12.96 4.18
C LEU A 127 0.86 -12.75 5.70
N LEU A 128 1.29 -11.60 6.21
CA LEU A 128 1.30 -11.28 7.65
C LEU A 128 -0.10 -11.05 8.28
N ARG A 129 -1.19 -11.27 7.54
CA ARG A 129 -2.56 -10.93 7.98
C ARG A 129 -3.05 -11.69 9.21
N GLU A 130 -2.39 -12.76 9.64
CA GLU A 130 -2.69 -13.46 10.89
C GLU A 130 -1.59 -13.14 11.92
N PRO A 131 -1.91 -12.41 13.01
CA PRO A 131 -0.93 -12.11 14.04
C PRO A 131 -0.46 -13.44 14.65
N PRO A 132 0.86 -13.66 14.81
CA PRO A 132 1.35 -14.86 15.47
C PRO A 132 0.91 -14.85 16.94
N SER A 133 0.64 -16.03 17.48
CA SER A 133 0.04 -16.18 18.82
C SER A 133 0.98 -15.84 19.98
N ASP A 134 2.28 -15.65 19.74
CA ASP A 134 3.28 -15.84 20.79
C ASP A 134 4.18 -14.61 21.12
N SER A 135 4.20 -13.50 20.34
CA SER A 135 5.05 -12.33 20.67
C SER A 135 4.67 -10.97 20.05
N GLU A 136 3.60 -10.33 20.52
CA GLU A 136 3.07 -9.05 19.99
C GLU A 136 4.10 -7.90 19.87
N SER A 137 5.07 -7.80 20.80
CA SER A 137 6.02 -6.66 20.84
C SER A 137 7.10 -6.69 19.74
N VAL A 138 7.54 -7.89 19.33
CA VAL A 138 8.52 -8.06 18.25
C VAL A 138 7.87 -7.72 16.91
N ASP A 139 6.62 -8.12 16.71
CA ASP A 139 5.89 -7.87 15.47
C ASP A 139 5.59 -6.40 15.25
N LEU A 140 5.25 -5.65 16.31
CA LEU A 140 4.98 -4.22 16.20
C LEU A 140 6.23 -3.43 15.78
N THR A 141 7.41 -3.81 16.30
CA THR A 141 8.69 -3.19 15.93
C THR A 141 9.05 -3.46 14.47
N GLN A 142 8.80 -4.69 14.00
CA GLN A 142 9.06 -5.06 12.61
C GLN A 142 8.07 -4.38 11.65
N ALA A 143 6.78 -4.31 12.01
CA ALA A 143 5.78 -3.60 11.23
C ALA A 143 6.07 -2.10 11.15
N ALA A 144 6.53 -1.48 12.24
CA ALA A 144 7.00 -0.09 12.25
C ALA A 144 8.18 0.13 11.30
N SER A 145 9.16 -0.78 11.30
CA SER A 145 10.30 -0.74 10.37
C SER A 145 9.86 -0.83 8.91
N VAL A 146 8.91 -1.73 8.59
CA VAL A 146 8.32 -1.83 7.25
C VAL A 146 7.59 -0.53 6.87
N LEU A 147 6.83 0.06 7.80
CA LEU A 147 6.13 1.34 7.60
C LEU A 147 7.11 2.46 7.25
N GLU A 148 8.19 2.63 8.02
CA GLU A 148 9.24 3.60 7.76
C GLU A 148 9.83 3.44 6.36
N LYS A 149 10.13 2.18 5.98
CA LYS A 149 10.74 1.86 4.69
C LYS A 149 9.80 2.09 3.51
N VAL A 150 8.51 1.77 3.61
CA VAL A 150 7.53 2.04 2.53
C VAL A 150 7.29 3.53 2.36
N VAL A 151 7.22 4.30 3.44
CA VAL A 151 7.11 5.77 3.38
C VAL A 151 8.34 6.35 2.68
N HIS A 152 9.54 5.90 3.03
CA HIS A 152 10.78 6.30 2.34
C HIS A 152 10.80 5.91 0.87
N ALA A 153 10.37 4.70 0.52
CA ALA A 153 10.31 4.24 -0.86
C ALA A 153 9.41 5.15 -1.72
N ILE A 154 8.21 5.47 -1.22
CA ILE A 154 7.24 6.32 -1.95
C ILE A 154 7.73 7.77 -2.03
N ALA A 155 8.15 8.36 -0.90
CA ALA A 155 8.58 9.76 -0.85
C ALA A 155 9.98 10.00 -1.43
N GLY A 156 10.78 8.94 -1.60
CA GLY A 156 12.18 8.96 -2.02
C GLY A 156 12.38 8.89 -3.54
N LYS A 157 13.37 8.10 -3.98
CA LYS A 157 13.81 8.06 -5.39
C LYS A 157 12.73 7.55 -6.36
N LEU A 158 11.86 6.65 -5.91
CA LEU A 158 10.79 6.09 -6.75
C LEU A 158 9.61 7.07 -6.94
N GLY A 159 9.39 7.99 -6.00
CA GLY A 159 8.31 8.97 -6.02
C GLY A 159 8.20 9.76 -7.33
N PRO A 160 9.23 10.54 -7.72
CA PRO A 160 9.18 11.41 -8.89
C PRO A 160 9.34 10.68 -10.24
N ARG A 161 9.58 9.36 -10.25
CA ARG A 161 9.89 8.58 -11.46
C ARG A 161 8.65 8.28 -12.29
N ALA A 162 8.54 8.75 -13.52
CA ALA A 162 7.36 8.49 -14.36
C ALA A 162 7.14 6.99 -14.65
N ASP A 163 8.23 6.24 -14.83
CA ASP A 163 8.25 4.79 -15.07
C ASP A 163 7.91 3.94 -13.82
N GLY A 164 7.88 4.55 -12.63
CA GLY A 164 7.61 3.88 -11.36
C GLY A 164 6.13 3.68 -11.00
N ALA A 165 5.17 4.02 -11.86
CA ALA A 165 3.74 4.05 -11.49
C ALA A 165 3.19 2.70 -10.99
N SER A 166 3.57 1.60 -11.65
CA SER A 166 3.17 0.24 -11.25
C SER A 166 3.73 -0.12 -9.87
N ALA A 167 5.03 0.14 -9.66
CA ALA A 167 5.69 -0.07 -8.37
C ALA A 167 5.07 0.77 -7.25
N ARG A 168 4.80 2.06 -7.50
CA ARG A 168 4.12 2.94 -6.53
C ARG A 168 2.72 2.46 -6.18
N THR A 169 1.96 1.97 -7.16
CA THR A 169 0.63 1.38 -6.93
C THR A 169 0.71 0.21 -5.95
N ALA A 170 1.69 -0.68 -6.11
CA ALA A 170 1.92 -1.77 -5.16
C ALA A 170 2.37 -1.26 -3.79
N LEU A 171 3.21 -0.22 -3.73
CA LEU A 171 3.65 0.38 -2.45
C LEU A 171 2.51 1.08 -1.70
N TYR A 172 1.54 1.68 -2.40
CA TYR A 172 0.32 2.20 -1.77
C TYR A 172 -0.47 1.08 -1.09
N ALA A 173 -0.57 -0.10 -1.72
CA ALA A 173 -1.20 -1.25 -1.09
C ALA A 173 -0.38 -1.80 0.09
N VAL A 174 0.96 -1.82 0.00
CA VAL A 174 1.85 -2.17 1.12
C VAL A 174 1.58 -1.24 2.31
N LEU A 175 1.57 0.07 2.08
CA LEU A 175 1.33 1.07 3.11
C LEU A 175 0.01 0.82 3.85
N VAL A 176 -1.09 0.64 3.12
CA VAL A 176 -2.42 0.37 3.69
C VAL A 176 -2.43 -0.95 4.47
N HIS A 177 -1.81 -2.01 3.95
CA HIS A 177 -1.75 -3.29 4.66
C HIS A 177 -0.86 -3.24 5.92
N THR A 178 0.23 -2.47 5.89
CA THR A 178 1.08 -2.28 7.06
C THR A 178 0.36 -1.47 8.14
N GLU A 179 -0.41 -0.43 7.79
CA GLU A 179 -1.27 0.29 8.74
C GLU A 179 -2.25 -0.68 9.43
N GLN A 180 -3.01 -1.45 8.65
CA GLN A 180 -3.97 -2.43 9.16
C GLN A 180 -3.32 -3.49 10.05
N LEU A 181 -2.09 -3.91 9.71
CA LEU A 181 -1.32 -4.87 10.49
C LEU A 181 -0.92 -4.27 11.85
N ILE A 182 -0.43 -3.03 11.87
CA ILE A 182 -0.06 -2.30 13.10
C ILE A 182 -1.29 -2.14 14.00
N GLU A 183 -2.43 -1.69 13.44
CA GLU A 183 -3.69 -1.56 14.17
C GLU A 183 -4.13 -2.91 14.79
N LYS A 184 -4.04 -3.99 14.01
CA LYS A 184 -4.41 -5.35 14.44
C LYS A 184 -3.49 -5.88 15.55
N ILE A 185 -2.17 -5.72 15.41
CA ILE A 185 -1.19 -6.15 16.42
C ILE A 185 -1.39 -5.34 17.72
N GLY A 186 -1.66 -4.05 17.62
CA GLY A 186 -1.92 -3.22 18.79
C GLY A 186 -3.26 -3.45 19.47
N GLY A 187 -4.09 -4.37 18.96
CA GLY A 187 -5.44 -4.63 19.47
C GLY A 187 -6.38 -3.44 19.33
N ILE A 188 -6.09 -2.52 18.38
CA ILE A 188 -6.89 -1.31 18.18
C ILE A 188 -7.81 -1.55 16.99
N ASP A 189 -9.09 -1.77 17.26
CA ASP A 189 -10.11 -1.73 16.22
C ASP A 189 -10.57 -0.28 16.00
N LEU A 190 -9.82 0.45 15.16
CA LEU A 190 -10.19 1.81 14.74
C LEU A 190 -11.38 1.86 13.78
N THR A 191 -11.87 0.70 13.30
CA THR A 191 -13.06 0.63 12.45
C THR A 191 -14.37 0.63 13.25
N SER A 192 -14.29 0.40 14.56
CA SER A 192 -15.43 0.41 15.49
C SER A 192 -15.87 1.84 15.89
N ASN A 193 -16.29 2.63 14.90
CA ASN A 193 -17.03 3.86 15.18
C ASN A 193 -18.45 3.52 15.67
N GLY A 194 -18.72 3.56 16.97
CA GLY A 194 -20.08 3.93 17.40
C GLY A 194 -20.73 3.32 18.65
N THR A 195 -20.15 2.40 19.40
CA THR A 195 -20.77 1.98 20.67
C THR A 195 -19.75 1.94 21.78
N GLY A 196 -19.75 3.00 22.59
CA GLY A 196 -18.88 3.14 23.75
C GLY A 196 -18.99 1.94 24.69
N LEU A 197 -17.91 1.17 24.75
CA LEU A 197 -17.48 0.47 25.94
C LEU A 197 -16.03 0.90 26.16
N HIS A 198 -15.74 1.28 27.40
CA HIS A 198 -14.47 1.86 27.83
C HIS A 198 -13.27 1.12 27.20
N PRO A 199 -12.27 1.85 26.64
CA PRO A 199 -11.01 1.21 26.32
C PRO A 199 -10.46 0.61 27.62
N LEU A 200 -10.30 -0.70 27.65
CA LEU A 200 -9.55 -1.40 28.69
C LEU A 200 -8.19 -0.69 28.82
N GLU A 201 -7.69 -0.51 30.04
CA GLU A 201 -6.43 0.22 30.29
C GLU A 201 -5.25 -0.34 29.48
N SER A 202 -5.29 -1.63 29.12
CA SER A 202 -4.36 -2.29 28.19
C SER A 202 -4.30 -1.66 26.81
N ASN A 203 -5.40 -1.06 26.31
CA ASN A 203 -5.45 -0.44 24.99
C ASN A 203 -4.82 0.96 24.97
N ARG A 204 -4.65 1.58 26.14
CA ARG A 204 -4.07 2.93 26.22
C ARG A 204 -2.58 2.91 25.93
N SER A 205 -1.84 1.96 26.50
CA SER A 205 -0.41 1.78 26.23
C SER A 205 -0.14 1.42 24.77
N SER A 206 -0.92 0.50 24.19
CA SER A 206 -0.76 0.12 22.78
C SER A 206 -1.02 1.28 21.82
N ARG A 207 -2.00 2.14 22.16
CA ARG A 207 -2.30 3.35 21.38
C ARG A 207 -1.18 4.39 21.43
N GLU A 208 -0.59 4.63 22.60
CA GLU A 208 0.54 5.55 22.74
C GLU A 208 1.78 5.06 21.95
N VAL A 209 2.02 3.75 21.94
CA VAL A 209 3.10 3.14 21.13
C VAL A 209 2.82 3.29 19.64
N ILE A 210 1.59 3.02 19.18
CA ILE A 210 1.20 3.19 17.78
C ILE A 210 1.30 4.65 17.33
N ASP A 211 0.80 5.59 18.14
CA ASP A 211 0.90 7.02 17.82
C ASP A 211 2.37 7.46 17.71
N THR A 212 3.26 6.90 18.55
CA THR A 212 4.72 7.13 18.48
C THR A 212 5.33 6.55 17.20
N ILE A 213 4.93 5.33 16.81
CA ILE A 213 5.37 4.69 15.56
C ILE A 213 4.98 5.54 14.35
N TYR A 214 3.74 6.02 14.30
CA TYR A 214 3.28 6.87 13.22
C TYR A 214 3.98 8.23 13.20
N ALA A 215 4.15 8.87 14.35
CA ALA A 215 4.89 10.13 14.45
C ALA A 215 6.32 9.99 13.93
N ARG A 216 7.02 8.91 14.30
CA ARG A 216 8.37 8.61 13.83
C ARG A 216 8.42 8.35 12.33
N ALA A 217 7.56 7.45 11.83
CA ALA A 217 7.55 7.06 10.41
C ALA A 217 7.21 8.23 9.47
N LEU A 218 6.35 9.15 9.91
CA LEU A 218 5.91 10.29 9.09
C LEU A 218 6.72 11.56 9.31
N GLY A 219 7.28 11.76 10.51
CA GLY A 219 7.90 13.02 10.95
C GLY A 219 9.43 13.07 10.88
N ASP A 220 10.13 11.98 11.21
CA ASP A 220 11.58 12.06 11.51
C ASP A 220 12.49 12.06 10.29
N ALA A 221 11.99 11.65 9.13
CA ALA A 221 12.82 11.54 7.93
C ALA A 221 12.61 12.74 7.00
N ARG A 222 13.61 13.63 6.93
CA ARG A 222 13.76 14.56 5.81
C ARG A 222 14.10 13.75 4.57
N ILE A 223 13.09 13.36 3.80
CA ILE A 223 13.26 12.44 2.68
C ILE A 223 13.61 13.21 1.40
N GLY A 224 14.68 12.74 0.74
CA GLY A 224 15.13 13.26 -0.55
C GLY A 224 15.76 14.66 -0.49
N ARG A 225 16.11 15.19 -1.67
CA ARG A 225 16.81 16.49 -1.81
C ARG A 225 15.99 17.69 -1.32
N ARG A 226 14.67 17.55 -1.20
CA ARG A 226 13.73 18.62 -0.86
C ARG A 226 13.39 18.69 0.63
N GLN A 227 13.94 17.79 1.45
CA GLN A 227 13.75 17.77 2.92
C GLN A 227 12.28 17.80 3.34
N TRP A 228 11.41 17.05 2.65
CA TRP A 228 10.01 16.91 3.02
C TRP A 228 9.86 15.94 4.19
N SER A 229 8.79 16.12 4.98
CA SER A 229 8.36 15.04 5.87
C SER A 229 7.91 13.84 5.05
N GLY A 230 7.90 12.65 5.65
CA GLY A 230 7.40 11.44 4.99
C GLY A 230 5.94 11.60 4.54
N ALA A 231 5.09 12.17 5.40
CA ALA A 231 3.70 12.44 5.06
C ALA A 231 3.55 13.41 3.87
N GLU A 232 4.31 14.52 3.86
CA GLU A 232 4.29 15.49 2.75
C GLU A 232 4.74 14.86 1.43
N GLY A 233 5.82 14.08 1.47
CA GLY A 233 6.37 13.40 0.30
C GLY A 233 5.41 12.37 -0.29
N VAL A 234 4.82 11.51 0.56
CA VAL A 234 3.82 10.53 0.12
C VAL A 234 2.60 11.22 -0.48
N ILE A 235 2.06 12.26 0.17
CA ILE A 235 0.89 12.98 -0.35
C ILE A 235 1.19 13.68 -1.66
N ALA A 236 2.37 14.27 -1.82
CA ALA A 236 2.76 14.92 -3.07
C ALA A 236 2.79 13.93 -4.24
N VAL A 237 3.40 12.76 -4.03
CA VAL A 237 3.52 11.71 -5.06
C VAL A 237 2.16 11.06 -5.34
N ALA A 238 1.46 10.61 -4.29
CA ALA A 238 0.16 9.96 -4.40
C ALA A 238 -0.90 10.90 -5.00
N SER A 239 -0.87 12.20 -4.71
CA SER A 239 -1.77 13.16 -5.37
C SER A 239 -1.50 13.27 -6.87
N GLY A 240 -0.24 13.14 -7.30
CA GLY A 240 0.10 13.08 -8.72
C GLY A 240 -0.52 11.85 -9.39
N ASP A 241 -0.28 10.67 -8.82
CA ASP A 241 -0.79 9.40 -9.33
C ASP A 241 -2.33 9.32 -9.28
N ALA A 242 -2.95 9.91 -8.27
CA ALA A 242 -4.41 10.00 -8.14
C ALA A 242 -5.05 10.84 -9.25
N LEU A 243 -4.32 11.81 -9.83
CA LEU A 243 -4.81 12.67 -10.90
C LEU A 243 -4.49 12.13 -12.30
N SER A 244 -3.35 11.46 -12.49
CA SER A 244 -2.87 11.03 -13.81
C SER A 244 -2.80 9.52 -14.03
N GLY A 245 -2.91 8.70 -13.00
CA GLY A 245 -2.71 7.24 -13.08
C GLY A 245 -3.85 6.48 -13.76
N SER A 246 -3.69 5.16 -13.89
CA SER A 246 -4.79 4.24 -14.21
C SER A 246 -5.83 4.22 -13.09
N ALA A 247 -7.05 3.74 -13.33
CA ALA A 247 -8.08 3.73 -12.28
C ALA A 247 -7.66 2.96 -11.01
N ALA A 248 -6.95 1.83 -11.16
CA ALA A 248 -6.38 1.10 -10.03
C ALA A 248 -5.31 1.91 -9.29
N ALA A 249 -4.39 2.55 -10.02
CA ALA A 249 -3.37 3.43 -9.44
C ALA A 249 -3.99 4.62 -8.72
N ARG A 250 -5.06 5.22 -9.31
CA ARG A 250 -5.78 6.33 -8.70
C ARG A 250 -6.44 5.94 -7.39
N SER A 251 -7.18 4.83 -7.37
CA SER A 251 -7.84 4.34 -6.15
C SER A 251 -6.81 3.99 -5.07
N ALA A 252 -5.74 3.26 -5.42
CA ALA A 252 -4.67 2.94 -4.48
C ALA A 252 -3.98 4.20 -3.91
N ALA A 253 -3.68 5.18 -4.77
CA ALA A 253 -3.06 6.44 -4.37
C ALA A 253 -3.97 7.26 -3.44
N VAL A 254 -5.27 7.36 -3.74
CA VAL A 254 -6.24 8.05 -2.88
C VAL A 254 -6.37 7.35 -1.52
N ASN A 255 -6.43 6.02 -1.50
CA ASN A 255 -6.45 5.24 -0.26
C ASN A 255 -5.16 5.44 0.55
N ALA A 256 -3.99 5.52 -0.10
CA ALA A 256 -2.73 5.85 0.56
C ALA A 256 -2.74 7.26 1.18
N ILE A 257 -3.33 8.26 0.50
CA ILE A 257 -3.50 9.61 1.08
C ILE A 257 -4.38 9.55 2.33
N ALA A 258 -5.50 8.83 2.27
CA ALA A 258 -6.41 8.68 3.40
C ALA A 258 -5.75 7.96 4.60
N CYS A 259 -4.95 6.94 4.31
CA CYS A 259 -4.11 6.21 5.27
C CYS A 259 -3.09 7.15 5.95
N ILE A 260 -2.29 7.90 5.18
CA ILE A 260 -1.33 8.87 5.74
C ILE A 260 -2.02 9.92 6.62
N LEU A 261 -3.17 10.44 6.18
CA LEU A 261 -3.91 11.44 6.94
C LEU A 261 -4.38 10.92 8.30
N ARG A 262 -4.80 9.65 8.35
CA ARG A 262 -5.19 8.98 9.59
C ARG A 262 -4.00 8.81 10.52
N MET A 263 -2.92 8.21 10.03
CA MET A 263 -1.69 8.00 10.80
C MET A 263 -1.07 9.32 11.31
N ASP A 264 -1.05 10.39 10.49
CA ASP A 264 -0.53 11.70 10.90
C ASP A 264 -1.41 12.37 11.95
N CYS A 265 -2.74 12.17 11.91
CA CYS A 265 -3.65 12.64 12.96
C CYS A 265 -3.33 11.97 14.31
N HIS A 266 -3.02 10.68 14.29
CA HIS A 266 -2.57 9.93 15.45
C HIS A 266 -1.22 10.43 15.98
N GLY A 267 -0.20 10.55 15.11
CA GLY A 267 1.12 11.05 15.48
C GLY A 267 1.12 12.50 15.99
N ALA A 268 0.30 13.37 15.40
CA ALA A 268 0.14 14.76 15.83
C ALA A 268 -0.47 14.87 17.24
N LYS A 269 -1.41 13.99 17.60
CA LYS A 269 -1.97 13.94 18.96
C LYS A 269 -0.93 13.56 20.01
N ALA A 270 -0.05 12.61 19.70
CA ALA A 270 1.00 12.18 20.63
C ALA A 270 2.09 13.24 20.81
N THR A 271 2.48 13.94 19.75
CA THR A 271 3.59 14.91 19.77
C THR A 271 3.15 16.35 20.06
N GLY A 272 1.84 16.64 20.04
CA GLY A 272 1.32 18.01 20.06
C GLY A 272 1.68 18.81 18.81
N GLY A 273 2.09 18.13 17.73
CA GLY A 273 2.55 18.74 16.49
C GLY A 273 1.41 19.18 15.55
N SER A 274 1.76 19.95 14.51
CA SER A 274 0.86 20.28 13.41
C SER A 274 0.76 19.10 12.44
N MET A 275 -0.43 18.87 11.87
CA MET A 275 -0.64 17.87 10.82
C MET A 275 0.01 18.29 9.50
N SER A 276 1.19 17.72 9.21
CA SER A 276 1.92 17.97 7.96
C SER A 276 1.13 17.47 6.75
N SER A 277 0.37 16.38 6.91
CA SER A 277 -0.45 15.77 5.87
C SER A 277 -1.56 16.69 5.36
N LEU A 278 -2.29 17.35 6.27
CA LEU A 278 -3.38 18.25 5.93
C LEU A 278 -2.86 19.51 5.20
N ASN A 279 -1.72 20.04 5.64
CA ASN A 279 -1.03 21.14 4.97
C ASN A 279 -0.58 20.71 3.55
N ALA A 280 -0.02 19.51 3.41
CA ALA A 280 0.38 18.95 2.12
C ALA A 280 -0.79 18.76 1.16
N LEU A 281 -1.96 18.35 1.67
CA LEU A 281 -3.16 18.13 0.88
C LEU A 281 -3.81 19.46 0.44
N SER A 282 -3.69 20.49 1.28
CA SER A 282 -4.12 21.86 0.96
C SER A 282 -3.18 22.52 -0.06
N ALA A 283 -1.89 22.22 0.03
CA ALA A 283 -0.89 22.74 -0.88
C ALA A 283 -1.23 22.42 -2.34
N GLN A 284 -1.02 23.38 -3.23
CA GLN A 284 -1.27 23.26 -4.68
C GLN A 284 -2.72 22.87 -5.05
N ASN A 285 -3.68 23.12 -4.16
CA ASN A 285 -5.10 22.79 -4.32
C ASN A 285 -5.34 21.30 -4.64
N ARG A 286 -4.54 20.39 -4.06
CA ARG A 286 -4.65 18.95 -4.33
C ARG A 286 -6.02 18.40 -3.93
N LEU A 287 -6.53 18.74 -2.74
CA LEU A 287 -7.86 18.31 -2.30
C LEU A 287 -8.96 18.69 -3.28
N ARG A 288 -8.97 19.96 -3.73
CA ARG A 288 -9.93 20.46 -4.72
C ARG A 288 -9.88 19.65 -6.02
N LYS A 289 -8.67 19.35 -6.52
CA LYS A 289 -8.51 18.57 -7.75
C LYS A 289 -9.02 17.14 -7.57
N LEU A 290 -8.70 16.50 -6.45
CA LEU A 290 -9.16 15.14 -6.13
C LEU A 290 -10.68 15.07 -5.95
N SER A 291 -11.28 16.04 -5.24
CA SER A 291 -12.73 16.09 -5.07
C SER A 291 -13.46 16.32 -6.39
N SER A 292 -12.90 17.18 -7.25
CA SER A 292 -13.48 17.45 -8.58
C SER A 292 -13.45 16.21 -9.46
N LEU A 293 -12.39 15.40 -9.38
CA LEU A 293 -12.25 14.14 -10.13
C LEU A 293 -13.38 13.14 -9.82
N ALA A 294 -13.83 13.07 -8.56
CA ALA A 294 -14.87 12.11 -8.17
C ALA A 294 -16.29 12.69 -8.21
N LEU A 295 -16.45 13.97 -7.88
CA LEU A 295 -17.76 14.56 -7.61
C LEU A 295 -18.25 15.51 -8.71
N ALA A 296 -17.35 16.07 -9.52
CA ALA A 296 -17.68 17.01 -10.59
C ALA A 296 -17.44 16.42 -12.00
N ASP A 297 -16.78 15.28 -12.11
CA ASP A 297 -16.58 14.57 -13.36
C ASP A 297 -17.91 14.01 -13.89
N SER A 298 -18.33 14.50 -15.05
CA SER A 298 -19.64 14.16 -15.63
C SER A 298 -19.81 12.66 -15.86
N ASP A 299 -18.73 11.98 -16.28
CA ASP A 299 -18.77 10.55 -16.57
C ASP A 299 -18.96 9.74 -15.29
N THR A 300 -18.23 10.09 -14.22
CA THR A 300 -18.38 9.47 -12.90
C THR A 300 -19.78 9.72 -12.33
N VAL A 301 -20.30 10.95 -12.41
CA VAL A 301 -21.65 11.30 -11.96
C VAL A 301 -22.73 10.51 -12.72
N ILE A 302 -22.61 10.41 -14.04
CA ILE A 302 -23.52 9.61 -14.89
C ILE A 302 -23.48 8.14 -14.46
N ARG A 303 -22.29 7.59 -14.19
CA ARG A 303 -22.13 6.19 -13.75
C ARG A 303 -22.74 5.93 -12.38
N ILE A 304 -22.51 6.82 -11.41
CA ILE A 304 -23.14 6.74 -10.09
C ILE A 304 -24.67 6.74 -10.25
N ARG A 305 -25.22 7.65 -11.07
CA ARG A 305 -26.66 7.69 -11.37
C ARG A 305 -27.16 6.41 -12.03
N GLN A 306 -26.41 5.84 -12.97
CA GLN A 306 -26.75 4.57 -13.61
C GLN A 306 -26.85 3.43 -12.59
N LEU A 307 -25.90 3.31 -11.66
CA LEU A 307 -25.96 2.31 -10.58
C LEU A 307 -27.20 2.46 -9.69
N PHE A 308 -27.59 3.70 -9.36
CA PHE A 308 -28.78 3.94 -8.56
C PHE A 308 -30.08 3.64 -9.33
N SER A 309 -30.08 3.79 -10.66
CA SER A 309 -31.23 3.50 -11.51
C SER A 309 -31.36 2.03 -11.93
N GLN A 310 -30.25 1.28 -11.97
CA GLN A 310 -30.24 -0.12 -12.38
C GLN A 310 -30.43 -1.03 -11.16
N SER A 311 -31.61 -1.65 -11.11
CA SER A 311 -31.88 -2.80 -10.24
C SER A 311 -30.73 -3.83 -10.35
N SER A 312 -30.39 -4.44 -9.21
CA SER A 312 -29.25 -5.32 -8.89
C SER A 312 -28.92 -6.46 -9.88
N ALA A 313 -29.69 -6.66 -10.95
CA ALA A 313 -29.53 -7.71 -11.94
C ALA A 313 -28.46 -7.45 -13.03
N LEU A 314 -27.95 -6.21 -13.20
CA LEU A 314 -27.00 -5.86 -14.29
C LEU A 314 -25.52 -5.77 -13.88
N ARG A 315 -25.19 -5.96 -12.60
CA ARG A 315 -23.80 -5.88 -12.09
C ARG A 315 -22.83 -6.91 -12.70
N ALA A 316 -23.34 -7.94 -13.36
CA ALA A 316 -22.51 -9.01 -13.95
C ALA A 316 -21.85 -8.63 -15.29
N ASN A 317 -22.28 -7.55 -15.97
CA ASN A 317 -21.83 -7.19 -17.32
C ASN A 317 -21.12 -5.83 -17.42
N GLU A 318 -20.77 -5.21 -16.29
CA GLU A 318 -20.00 -3.97 -16.33
C GLU A 318 -18.57 -4.24 -16.81
N SER A 319 -18.19 -3.57 -17.91
CA SER A 319 -16.79 -3.55 -18.38
C SER A 319 -15.87 -3.12 -17.23
N SER A 320 -14.76 -3.83 -17.03
CA SER A 320 -13.77 -3.61 -15.95
C SER A 320 -13.43 -2.12 -15.70
N GLU A 321 -13.36 -1.32 -16.76
CA GLU A 321 -13.05 0.12 -16.69
C GLU A 321 -14.18 0.98 -16.07
N LYS A 322 -15.44 0.55 -16.17
CA LYS A 322 -16.59 1.21 -15.54
C LYS A 322 -16.59 1.01 -14.03
N ALA A 323 -16.41 -0.23 -13.59
CA ALA A 323 -16.24 -0.56 -12.18
C ALA A 323 -15.05 0.20 -11.56
N ALA A 324 -13.95 0.32 -12.30
CA ALA A 324 -12.74 0.98 -11.82
C ALA A 324 -12.95 2.48 -11.48
N SER A 325 -13.75 3.22 -12.26
CA SER A 325 -14.06 4.63 -11.93
C SER A 325 -14.87 4.81 -10.65
N LEU A 326 -15.70 3.83 -10.30
CA LEU A 326 -16.52 3.86 -9.09
C LEU A 326 -15.66 3.62 -7.85
N PHE A 327 -14.68 2.71 -7.94
CA PHE A 327 -13.69 2.52 -6.87
C PHE A 327 -12.88 3.80 -6.60
N VAL A 328 -12.53 4.57 -7.65
CA VAL A 328 -11.86 5.87 -7.46
C VAL A 328 -12.78 6.84 -6.73
N ALA A 329 -14.06 6.93 -7.12
CA ALA A 329 -15.03 7.81 -6.46
C ALA A 329 -15.25 7.43 -4.99
N GLU A 330 -15.38 6.13 -4.69
CA GLU A 330 -15.48 5.60 -3.33
C GLU A 330 -14.23 5.93 -2.51
N SER A 331 -13.04 5.69 -3.06
CA SER A 331 -11.77 6.07 -2.41
C SER A 331 -11.72 7.57 -2.10
N VAL A 332 -12.19 8.44 -3.00
CA VAL A 332 -12.22 9.89 -2.74
C VAL A 332 -13.22 10.23 -1.65
N LEU A 333 -14.40 9.60 -1.60
CA LEU A 333 -15.34 9.80 -0.50
C LEU A 333 -14.75 9.35 0.85
N VAL A 334 -14.03 8.23 0.88
CA VAL A 334 -13.30 7.79 2.07
C VAL A 334 -12.26 8.84 2.48
N LEU A 335 -11.48 9.37 1.54
CA LEU A 335 -10.54 10.46 1.81
C LEU A 335 -11.25 11.70 2.38
N LEU A 336 -12.34 12.15 1.78
CA LEU A 336 -13.10 13.32 2.26
C LEU A 336 -13.66 13.10 3.67
N HIS A 337 -14.14 11.89 3.95
CA HIS A 337 -14.55 11.50 5.29
C HIS A 337 -13.38 11.56 6.30
N GLN A 338 -12.21 11.03 5.92
CA GLN A 338 -11.01 11.12 6.77
C GLN A 338 -10.60 12.59 7.00
N VAL A 339 -10.65 13.44 5.97
CA VAL A 339 -10.40 14.88 6.13
C VAL A 339 -11.42 15.50 7.08
N ALA A 340 -12.70 15.16 7.00
CA ALA A 340 -13.70 15.70 7.93
C ALA A 340 -13.42 15.34 9.39
N ASN A 341 -12.78 14.20 9.65
CA ASN A 341 -12.52 13.68 11.00
C ASN A 341 -11.23 14.20 11.65
N VAL A 342 -10.44 15.05 10.97
CA VAL A 342 -9.19 15.59 11.52
C VAL A 342 -9.32 17.05 11.96
N PRO A 343 -8.55 17.50 12.97
CA PRO A 343 -8.53 18.91 13.38
C PRO A 343 -8.22 19.85 12.21
N GLY A 344 -9.07 20.86 11.98
CA GLY A 344 -8.93 21.81 10.85
C GLY A 344 -9.40 21.27 9.50
N GLY A 345 -9.83 20.01 9.43
CA GLY A 345 -10.27 19.37 8.21
C GLY A 345 -11.56 19.94 7.63
N SER A 346 -12.54 20.30 8.45
CA SER A 346 -13.79 20.95 8.01
C SER A 346 -13.54 22.25 7.25
N ARG A 347 -12.64 23.10 7.75
CA ARG A 347 -12.20 24.32 7.07
C ARG A 347 -11.51 23.98 5.74
N THR A 348 -10.64 22.99 5.74
CA THR A 348 -9.92 22.54 4.55
C THR A 348 -10.87 22.03 3.46
N LEU A 349 -11.95 21.34 3.82
CA LEU A 349 -13.00 20.89 2.90
C LEU A 349 -13.75 22.06 2.26
N VAL A 350 -14.07 23.09 3.07
CA VAL A 350 -14.72 24.31 2.57
C VAL A 350 -13.79 25.08 1.64
N ASP A 351 -12.54 25.29 2.04
CA ASP A 351 -11.55 26.02 1.22
C ASP A 351 -11.26 25.31 -0.11
N ALA A 352 -11.31 23.97 -0.12
CA ALA A 352 -11.17 23.16 -1.33
C ALA A 352 -12.40 23.19 -2.25
N GLY A 353 -13.54 23.72 -1.80
CA GLY A 353 -14.79 23.74 -2.55
C GLY A 353 -15.48 22.37 -2.63
N VAL A 354 -15.33 21.54 -1.59
CA VAL A 354 -15.94 20.20 -1.56
C VAL A 354 -17.46 20.28 -1.43
N VAL A 355 -17.97 21.29 -0.71
CA VAL A 355 -19.41 21.48 -0.49
C VAL A 355 -20.14 21.79 -1.81
N GLU A 356 -19.54 22.60 -2.67
CA GLU A 356 -20.07 22.92 -3.99
C GLU A 356 -20.06 21.68 -4.88
N ASN A 357 -18.98 20.90 -4.84
CA ASN A 357 -18.88 19.65 -5.59
C ASN A 357 -19.91 18.59 -5.14
N THR A 358 -20.16 18.46 -3.83
CA THR A 358 -21.20 17.54 -3.33
C THR A 358 -22.60 18.04 -3.66
N ALA A 359 -22.84 19.37 -3.65
CA ALA A 359 -24.12 19.94 -4.07
C ALA A 359 -24.39 19.72 -5.57
N LEU A 360 -23.36 19.81 -6.43
CA LEU A 360 -23.45 19.47 -7.85
C LEU A 360 -23.83 17.99 -8.05
N LEU A 361 -23.17 17.07 -7.34
CA LEU A 361 -23.51 15.65 -7.37
C LEU A 361 -24.95 15.41 -6.90
N ALA A 362 -25.37 15.98 -5.77
CA ALA A 362 -26.73 15.83 -5.25
C ALA A 362 -27.80 16.37 -6.22
N SER A 363 -27.51 17.47 -6.91
CA SER A 363 -28.39 18.05 -7.94
C SER A 363 -28.49 17.13 -9.16
N ALA A 364 -27.36 16.54 -9.58
CA ALA A 364 -27.32 15.59 -10.69
C ALA A 364 -28.08 14.28 -10.39
N LEU A 365 -28.07 13.84 -9.13
CA LEU A 365 -28.82 12.66 -8.68
C LEU A 365 -30.33 12.95 -8.55
N SER A 366 -30.71 14.11 -8.02
CA SER A 366 -32.12 14.50 -7.85
C SER A 366 -32.85 14.80 -9.15
N SER A 367 -32.17 15.40 -10.14
CA SER A 367 -32.71 15.65 -11.49
C SER A 367 -33.01 14.37 -12.29
N GLY A 368 -32.64 13.19 -11.78
CA GLY A 368 -32.98 11.89 -12.35
C GLY A 368 -34.32 11.30 -11.93
N SER A 369 -35.10 11.99 -11.09
CA SER A 369 -36.41 11.54 -10.62
C SER A 369 -37.56 11.71 -11.65
N ASN A 370 -37.30 12.26 -12.84
CA ASN A 370 -38.27 12.29 -13.95
C ASN A 370 -38.26 11.01 -14.82
N PHE A 371 -38.09 9.83 -14.21
CA PHE A 371 -38.26 8.54 -14.90
C PHE A 371 -39.58 7.91 -14.48
N GLY A 372 -40.65 8.42 -15.09
CA GLY A 372 -42.03 7.98 -14.90
C GLY A 372 -43.03 8.55 -15.91
N GLU A 373 -42.57 9.09 -17.05
CA GLU A 373 -43.40 9.23 -18.28
C GLU A 373 -42.72 8.43 -19.40
N VAL A 374 -42.67 7.12 -19.22
CA VAL A 374 -42.62 6.22 -20.38
C VAL A 374 -44.08 5.93 -20.70
N GLY A 375 -44.58 6.63 -21.72
CA GLY A 375 -45.91 6.42 -22.27
C GLY A 375 -46.13 4.94 -22.56
N VAL A 376 -47.11 4.37 -21.90
CA VAL A 376 -47.79 3.19 -22.40
C VAL A 376 -48.63 3.68 -23.58
N SER A 377 -48.14 3.42 -24.80
CA SER A 377 -48.96 3.35 -26.01
C SER A 377 -49.03 1.90 -26.45
#